data_AF-A0AAW3IRX6-F1
#
_entry.id   AF-A0AAW3IRX6-F1
#
_cell.length_a   1.000
_cell.length_b   1.000
_cell.length_c   1.000
_cell.angle_alpha   90.00
_cell.angle_beta   90.00
_cell.angle_gamma   90.00
#
_symmetry.space_group_name_H-M   'P 1'
#
loop_
_entity.id
_entity.type
_entity.pdbx_description
1 polymer ?
#
loop_
_entity_poly.entity_id
_entity_poly.type
_entity_poly.pdbx_seq_one_letter_code
_entity_poly.pdbx_strand_id
1 'polypeptide(L)'
;MNKNLVKIVVKEGAVEDHSGDWYGDTIGLSYNSKGEAYLNKEQIQYFNIDEDKQAIEIFFPMVSETLAFRVYLAFPNRGGEFQRIKRELLA
;
A
#
# COMPACT_ATOMS: atom_id res chain seq x y z
N MET A 1 -13.53 -2.88 -14.37
CA MET A 1 -12.49 -2.74 -13.33
C MET A 1 -13.13 -3.09 -12.00
N ASN A 2 -12.56 -4.03 -11.26
CA ASN A 2 -13.04 -4.36 -9.93
C ASN A 2 -12.82 -3.12 -9.04
N LYS A 3 -13.89 -2.51 -8.51
CA LYS A 3 -13.83 -1.24 -7.75
C LYS A 3 -13.00 -1.35 -6.45
N ASN A 4 -12.61 -2.57 -6.11
CA ASN A 4 -11.93 -2.90 -4.87
C ASN A 4 -10.41 -3.01 -5.03
N LEU A 5 -9.89 -2.94 -6.26
CA LEU A 5 -8.45 -2.91 -6.52
C LEU A 5 -7.97 -1.47 -6.68
N VAL A 6 -7.15 -1.03 -5.75
CA VAL A 6 -6.43 0.25 -5.82
C VAL A 6 -5.12 -0.02 -6.55
N LYS A 7 -4.97 0.54 -7.76
CA LYS A 7 -3.69 0.55 -8.47
C LYS A 7 -2.73 1.48 -7.72
N ILE A 8 -1.49 1.06 -7.50
CA ILE A 8 -0.41 1.86 -6.93
C ILE A 8 0.73 1.91 -7.95
N VAL A 9 1.17 3.12 -8.30
CA VAL A 9 2.26 3.30 -9.26
C VAL A 9 3.60 3.34 -8.51
N VAL A 10 4.18 2.17 -8.25
CA VAL A 10 5.51 2.02 -7.60
C VAL A 10 6.67 2.24 -8.58
N LYS A 11 6.44 3.00 -9.65
CA LYS A 11 7.43 3.24 -10.71
C LYS A 11 8.04 4.63 -10.57
N GLU A 12 9.33 4.77 -10.90
CA GLU A 12 10.00 6.07 -11.11
C GLU A 12 9.99 7.01 -9.87
N GLY A 13 10.05 6.47 -8.65
CA GLY A 13 10.16 7.26 -7.41
C GLY A 13 8.87 7.99 -7.00
N ALA A 14 7.73 7.66 -7.63
CA ALA A 14 6.43 8.22 -7.26
C ALA A 14 5.89 7.65 -5.94
N VAL A 15 6.21 6.39 -5.64
CA VAL A 15 5.90 5.70 -4.39
C VAL A 15 7.04 4.71 -4.13
N GLU A 16 7.55 4.69 -2.91
CA GLU A 16 8.51 3.69 -2.43
C GLU A 16 7.79 2.68 -1.54
N ASP A 17 7.96 1.40 -1.85
CA ASP A 17 7.42 0.27 -1.09
C ASP A 17 8.47 -0.24 -0.09
N HIS A 18 8.29 0.04 1.20
CA HIS A 18 9.17 -0.43 2.29
C HIS A 18 8.57 -1.59 3.08
N SER A 19 7.58 -2.28 2.51
CA SER A 19 6.86 -3.32 3.24
C SER A 19 7.82 -4.43 3.70
N GLY A 20 8.86 -4.74 2.92
CA GLY A 20 9.85 -5.78 3.20
C GLY A 20 11.01 -5.38 4.10
N ASP A 21 11.11 -4.10 4.50
CA ASP A 21 12.26 -3.59 5.27
C ASP A 21 12.21 -4.01 6.76
N TRP A 22 11.03 -4.35 7.27
CA TRP A 22 10.83 -4.72 8.68
C TRP A 22 10.46 -6.19 8.91
N TYR A 23 9.81 -6.83 7.93
CA TYR A 23 9.35 -8.22 8.01
C TYR A 23 9.49 -8.88 6.63
N GLY A 24 9.91 -10.14 6.58
CA GLY A 24 10.05 -10.90 5.33
C GLY A 24 8.74 -10.99 4.54
N ASP A 25 8.86 -11.10 3.22
CA ASP A 25 7.83 -11.26 2.17
C ASP A 25 6.44 -10.66 2.45
N THR A 26 6.13 -9.56 1.76
CA THR A 26 4.87 -8.82 1.95
C THR A 26 3.81 -9.25 0.97
N ILE A 27 2.76 -9.94 1.46
CA ILE A 27 1.67 -10.50 0.64
C ILE A 27 0.58 -9.45 0.30
N GLY A 28 0.73 -8.19 0.77
CA GLY A 28 -0.30 -7.15 0.61
C GLY A 28 -0.34 -6.45 -0.75
N LEU A 29 0.77 -6.44 -1.50
CA LEU A 29 0.84 -5.88 -2.85
C LEU A 29 0.95 -6.98 -3.89
N SER A 30 0.04 -6.96 -4.85
CA SER A 30 0.10 -7.83 -6.03
C SER A 30 0.78 -7.08 -7.16
N TYR A 31 1.86 -7.63 -7.70
CA TYR A 31 2.57 -7.06 -8.85
C TYR A 31 2.18 -7.81 -10.13
N ASN A 32 1.93 -7.07 -11.21
CA ASN A 32 1.75 -7.68 -12.53
C ASN A 32 3.09 -7.76 -13.31
N SER A 33 3.07 -8.41 -14.47
CA SER A 33 4.27 -8.58 -15.33
C SER A 33 4.83 -7.26 -15.90
N LYS A 34 4.13 -6.14 -15.74
CA LYS A 34 4.58 -4.79 -16.13
C LYS A 34 5.17 -4.00 -14.96
N GLY A 35 5.25 -4.60 -13.76
CA GLY A 35 5.71 -3.94 -12.54
C GLY A 35 4.69 -2.98 -11.93
N GLU A 36 3.41 -3.07 -12.30
CA GLU A 36 2.36 -2.29 -11.65
C GLU A 36 1.92 -3.03 -10.38
N ALA A 37 1.82 -2.30 -9.28
CA ALA A 37 1.35 -2.84 -8.00
C ALA A 37 -0.14 -2.57 -7.80
N TYR A 38 -0.81 -3.50 -7.13
CA TYR A 38 -2.23 -3.41 -6.81
C TYR A 38 -2.46 -3.82 -5.37
N LEU A 39 -3.37 -3.10 -4.74
CA LEU A 39 -3.84 -3.32 -3.38
C LEU A 39 -5.32 -3.69 -3.44
N ASN A 40 -5.72 -4.78 -2.78
CA ASN A 40 -7.13 -5.12 -2.63
C ASN A 40 -7.69 -4.56 -1.33
N LYS A 41 -8.61 -3.60 -1.44
CA LYS A 41 -9.19 -2.90 -0.29
C LYS A 41 -10.09 -3.79 0.59
N GLU A 42 -10.66 -4.85 0.03
CA GLU A 42 -11.49 -5.80 0.79
C GLU A 42 -10.67 -6.62 1.79
N GLN A 43 -9.36 -6.71 1.59
CA GLN A 43 -8.46 -7.46 2.45
C GLN A 43 -7.85 -6.56 3.53
N ILE A 44 -8.11 -5.26 3.53
CA ILE A 44 -7.55 -4.32 4.50
C ILE A 44 -8.33 -4.45 5.81
N GLN A 45 -7.60 -4.67 6.90
CA GLN A 45 -8.16 -4.65 8.25
C GLN A 45 -8.27 -3.21 8.76
N TYR A 46 -7.17 -2.46 8.64
CA TYR A 46 -7.10 -1.03 8.93
C TYR A 46 -5.90 -0.40 8.22
N PHE A 47 -5.86 0.92 8.18
CA PHE A 47 -4.74 1.67 7.62
C PHE A 47 -4.51 2.95 8.44
N ASN A 48 -3.30 3.48 8.35
CA ASN A 48 -2.88 4.75 8.93
C ASN A 48 -2.31 5.65 7.83
N ILE A 49 -2.67 6.94 7.87
CA ILE A 49 -2.18 7.96 6.94
C ILE A 49 -1.37 8.96 7.75
N ASP A 50 -0.06 8.97 7.56
CA ASP A 50 0.86 9.90 8.20
C ASP A 50 1.18 11.02 7.19
N GLU A 51 0.46 12.14 7.30
CA GLU A 51 0.66 13.28 6.40
C GLU A 51 2.02 13.95 6.59
N ASP A 52 2.59 13.89 7.80
CA ASP A 52 3.87 14.50 8.11
C ASP A 52 5.02 13.74 7.47
N LYS A 53 4.99 12.42 7.57
CA LYS A 53 5.96 11.54 6.91
C LYS A 53 5.63 11.25 5.46
N GLN A 54 4.50 11.73 4.95
CA GLN A 54 4.04 11.48 3.58
C GLN A 54 3.99 9.98 3.32
N ALA A 55 3.39 9.24 4.26
CA ALA A 55 3.38 7.79 4.25
C ALA A 55 1.98 7.22 4.51
N ILE A 56 1.73 6.06 3.91
CA ILE A 56 0.51 5.29 4.14
C ILE A 56 0.91 3.89 4.57
N GLU A 57 0.43 3.50 5.74
CA GLU A 57 0.65 2.18 6.31
C GLU A 57 -0.67 1.40 6.30
N ILE A 58 -0.64 0.17 5.81
CA ILE A 58 -1.83 -0.63 5.56
C ILE A 58 -1.62 -1.98 6.23
N PHE A 59 -2.62 -2.40 7.00
CA PHE A 59 -2.58 -3.63 7.76
C PHE A 59 -3.64 -4.58 7.24
N PHE A 60 -3.23 -5.82 7.00
CA PHE A 60 -4.12 -6.88 6.59
C PHE A 60 -4.29 -7.87 7.75
N PRO A 61 -5.37 -8.67 7.74
CA PRO A 61 -5.54 -9.74 8.71
C PRO A 61 -4.31 -10.65 8.76
N MET A 62 -3.92 -11.05 9.97
CA MET A 62 -2.88 -12.05 10.17
C MET A 62 -3.30 -13.37 9.51
N VAL A 63 -2.40 -13.99 8.74
CA VAL A 63 -2.61 -15.35 8.23
C VAL A 63 -2.15 -16.39 9.25
N SER A 64 -1.23 -16.02 10.15
CA SER A 64 -0.84 -16.81 11.32
C SER A 64 -0.40 -15.88 12.47
N GLU A 65 -0.25 -16.42 13.68
CA GLU A 65 0.22 -15.67 14.86
C GLU A 65 1.59 -15.00 14.67
N THR A 66 2.36 -15.43 13.67
CA THR A 66 3.71 -14.95 13.39
C THR A 66 3.82 -14.16 12.09
N LEU A 67 2.75 -14.11 11.28
CA LEU A 67 2.76 -13.49 9.96
C LEU A 67 1.65 -12.44 9.87
N ALA A 68 2.02 -11.23 10.25
CA ALA A 68 1.25 -10.02 10.01
C ALA A 68 1.70 -9.39 8.68
N PHE A 69 0.75 -9.05 7.82
CA PHE A 69 1.07 -8.32 6.59
C PHE A 69 0.84 -6.85 6.81
N ARG A 70 1.92 -6.11 6.59
CA ARG A 70 1.93 -4.66 6.56
C ARG A 70 2.41 -4.25 5.18
N VAL A 71 1.72 -3.27 4.60
CA VAL A 71 2.24 -2.50 3.47
C VAL A 71 2.61 -1.11 3.96
N TYR A 72 3.79 -0.63 3.60
CA TYR A 72 4.22 0.73 3.90
C TYR A 72 4.67 1.44 2.64
N LEU A 73 3.90 2.45 2.26
CA LEU A 73 4.11 3.27 1.08
C LEU A 73 4.64 4.63 1.52
N ALA A 74 5.86 4.99 1.11
CA ALA A 74 6.39 6.34 1.26
C ALA A 74 6.24 7.11 -0.06
N PHE A 75 5.93 8.40 0.03
CA PHE A 75 5.67 9.25 -1.12
C PHE A 75 6.64 10.44 -1.14
N PRO A 76 7.09 10.90 -2.31
CA PRO A 76 8.04 12.01 -2.44
C PRO A 76 7.42 13.38 -2.12
N ASN A 77 6.08 13.49 -2.13
CA ASN A 77 5.33 14.69 -1.79
C ASN A 77 3.90 14.35 -1.35
N ARG A 78 3.22 15.31 -0.69
CA ARG A 78 1.80 15.22 -0.30
C ARG A 78 0.80 15.38 -1.46
N GLY A 79 1.26 15.42 -2.70
CA GLY A 79 0.46 15.72 -3.89
C GLY A 79 -0.04 14.47 -4.63
N GLY A 80 -0.34 14.65 -5.92
CA GLY A 80 -0.67 13.63 -6.92
C GLY A 80 -1.12 12.25 -6.40
N GLU A 81 -0.15 11.35 -6.28
CA GLU A 81 -0.38 9.94 -5.94
C GLU A 81 -0.76 9.74 -4.47
N PHE A 82 -0.16 10.48 -3.53
CA PHE A 82 -0.49 10.42 -2.12
C PHE A 82 -1.97 10.76 -1.88
N GLN A 83 -2.45 11.89 -2.44
CA GLN A 83 -3.86 12.27 -2.32
C GLN A 83 -4.79 11.32 -3.07
N ARG A 84 -4.34 10.74 -4.19
CA ARG A 84 -5.14 9.76 -4.92
C ARG A 84 -5.35 8.49 -4.09
N ILE A 85 -4.28 7.90 -3.57
CA ILE A 85 -4.37 6.68 -2.73
C ILE A 85 -5.16 6.98 -1.45
N LYS A 86 -4.91 8.11 -0.79
CA LYS A 86 -5.71 8.54 0.37
C LYS A 86 -7.21 8.55 0.08
N ARG A 87 -7.64 9.13 -1.06
CA ARG A 87 -9.06 9.15 -1.44
C ARG A 87 -9.63 7.76 -1.74
N GLU A 88 -8.86 6.91 -2.40
CA GLU A 88 -9.27 5.52 -2.70
C GLU A 88 -9.46 4.69 -1.43
N LEU A 89 -8.62 4.90 -0.41
CA LEU A 89 -8.72 4.20 0.88
C LEU A 89 -9.87 4.71 1.76
N LEU A 90 -10.25 5.98 1.61
CA LEU A 90 -11.33 6.61 2.38
C LEU A 90 -12.72 6.45 1.75
N ALA A 91 -12.82 5.86 0.54
CA ALA A 91 -14.05 5.70 -0.23
C ALA A 91 -14.62 4.27 -0.18
#